data_AF-A0A3N8L0U1-F1
#
_entry.id   AF-A0A3N8L0U1-F1
#
_cell.length_a   1.000
_cell.length_b   1.000
_cell.length_c   1.000
_cell.angle_alpha   90.00
_cell.angle_beta   90.00
_cell.angle_gamma   90.00
#
_symmetry.space_group_name_H-M   'P 1'
#
loop_
_entity.id
_entity.type
_entity.pdbx_description
1 polymer ?
#
loop_
_entity_poly.entity_id
_entity_poly.type
_entity_poly.pdbx_seq_one_letter_code
_entity_poly.pdbx_strand_id
1 'polypeptide(L)'
;MNGLAYVKFAHAYAELFRLMYGGFAVQHKDNAELVQARRENSEVTTEAIRRMIGSAVDEKQILAFSVAVRSFVHGFAVLWIDSHLESSESDIEALAESAFEFSMHAFPDMDRLQRKAASSPKRAD
;
A
#
# COMPACT_ATOMS: atom_id res chain seq x y z
N MET A 1 5.31 1.08 -8.75
CA MET A 1 5.21 -0.39 -8.54
C MET A 1 3.73 -0.68 -8.33
N ASN A 2 3.11 -1.55 -9.14
CA ASN A 2 1.73 -1.95 -8.91
C ASN A 2 1.66 -3.02 -7.79
N GLY A 3 0.49 -3.24 -7.20
CA GLY A 3 0.32 -4.22 -6.11
C GLY A 3 0.77 -5.63 -6.50
N LEU A 4 0.55 -6.03 -7.76
CA LEU A 4 0.99 -7.32 -8.28
C LEU A 4 2.52 -7.50 -8.26
N ALA A 5 3.30 -6.50 -8.67
CA ALA A 5 4.76 -6.61 -8.65
C ALA A 5 5.31 -6.80 -7.23
N TYR A 6 4.67 -6.18 -6.23
CA TYR A 6 5.01 -6.38 -4.82
C TYR A 6 4.77 -7.84 -4.39
N VAL A 7 3.59 -8.38 -4.73
CA VAL A 7 3.20 -9.76 -4.38
C VAL A 7 4.09 -10.78 -5.10
N LYS A 8 4.39 -10.59 -6.39
CA LYS A 8 5.32 -11.45 -7.15
C LYS A 8 6.71 -11.45 -6.56
N PHE A 9 7.24 -10.27 -6.20
CA PHE A 9 8.53 -10.17 -5.52
C PHE A 9 8.53 -10.94 -4.20
N ALA A 10 7.49 -10.76 -3.39
CA ALA A 10 7.38 -11.40 -2.09
C ALA A 10 7.35 -12.93 -2.20
N HIS A 11 6.58 -13.46 -3.16
CA HIS A 11 6.48 -14.90 -3.41
C HIS A 11 7.81 -15.47 -3.93
N ALA A 12 8.40 -14.84 -4.96
CA ALA A 12 9.66 -15.30 -5.56
C ALA A 12 10.85 -15.27 -4.58
N TYR A 13 10.81 -14.38 -3.59
CA TYR A 13 11.89 -14.17 -2.62
C TYR A 13 11.39 -14.17 -1.16
N ALA A 14 10.62 -15.19 -0.78
CA ALA A 14 9.94 -15.27 0.52
C ALA A 14 10.85 -15.04 1.74
N GLU A 15 12.06 -15.61 1.74
CA GLU A 15 13.01 -15.43 2.85
C GLU A 15 13.54 -14.00 2.95
N LEU A 16 13.82 -13.36 1.81
CA LEU A 16 14.22 -11.95 1.78
C LEU A 16 13.05 -11.06 2.22
N PHE A 17 11.84 -11.37 1.78
CA PHE A 17 10.64 -10.67 2.22
C PHE A 17 10.45 -10.76 3.74
N ARG A 18 10.58 -11.97 4.32
CA ARG A 18 10.54 -12.18 5.78
C ARG A 18 11.65 -11.43 6.50
N LEU A 19 12.85 -11.33 5.92
CA LEU A 19 13.94 -10.54 6.48
C LEU A 19 13.61 -9.05 6.55
N MET A 20 13.00 -8.50 5.49
CA MET A 20 12.65 -7.08 5.38
C MET A 20 11.57 -6.62 6.36
N TYR A 21 10.69 -7.53 6.81
CA TYR A 21 9.52 -7.20 7.61
C TYR A 21 9.45 -7.93 8.97
N GLY A 22 10.37 -8.86 9.22
CA GLY A 22 10.46 -9.63 10.46
C GLY A 22 11.34 -8.99 11.54
N GLY A 23 11.67 -9.78 12.57
CA GLY A 23 12.41 -9.31 13.76
C GLY A 23 13.79 -8.71 13.46
N PHE A 24 14.45 -9.14 12.39
CA PHE A 24 15.73 -8.57 11.95
C PHE A 24 15.61 -7.07 11.60
N ALA A 25 14.58 -6.69 10.83
CA ALA A 25 14.35 -5.30 10.47
C ALA A 25 14.13 -4.40 11.70
N VAL A 26 13.52 -4.94 12.76
CA VAL A 26 13.31 -4.22 14.04
C VAL A 26 14.63 -3.93 14.74
N GLN A 27 15.55 -4.90 14.76
CA GLN A 27 16.88 -4.74 15.37
C GLN A 27 17.76 -3.72 14.65
N HIS A 28 17.49 -3.47 13.37
CA HIS A 28 18.22 -2.51 12.54
C HIS A 28 17.38 -1.30 12.14
N LYS A 29 16.38 -0.93 12.95
CA LYS A 29 15.49 0.21 12.66
C LYS A 29 16.25 1.53 12.46
N ASP A 30 17.37 1.73 13.15
CA ASP A 30 18.15 2.98 13.13
C ASP A 30 19.34 2.93 12.16
N ASN A 31 19.53 1.83 11.42
CA ASN A 31 20.56 1.76 10.39
C ASN A 31 20.21 2.74 9.25
N ALA A 32 21.10 3.70 8.97
CA ALA A 32 20.85 4.80 8.05
C ALA A 32 20.54 4.35 6.61
N GLU A 33 21.27 3.35 6.11
CA GLU A 33 21.05 2.81 4.76
C GLU A 33 19.68 2.12 4.66
N LEU A 34 19.31 1.33 5.66
CA LEU A 34 18.01 0.67 5.71
C LEU A 34 16.86 1.67 5.89
N VAL A 35 17.06 2.75 6.66
CA VAL A 35 16.09 3.85 6.77
C VAL A 35 15.86 4.49 5.41
N GLN A 36 16.93 4.81 4.69
CA GLN A 36 16.84 5.43 3.37
C GLN A 36 16.16 4.49 2.35
N ALA A 37 16.54 3.22 2.31
CA ALA A 37 15.90 2.24 1.42
C ALA A 37 14.39 2.07 1.71
N ARG A 38 13.99 2.05 3.00
CA ARG A 38 12.56 2.00 3.38
C ARG A 38 11.81 3.25 2.92
N ARG A 39 12.44 4.42 3.01
CA ARG A 39 11.87 5.68 2.57
C ARG A 39 11.66 5.68 1.06
N GLU A 40 12.67 5.35 0.27
CA GLU A 40 12.60 5.27 -1.19
C GLU A 40 11.51 4.31 -1.66
N ASN A 41 11.43 3.12 -1.05
CA ASN A 41 10.38 2.16 -1.36
C ASN A 41 8.97 2.71 -1.03
N SER A 42 8.83 3.48 0.05
CA SER A 42 7.55 4.08 0.45
C SER A 42 7.13 5.22 -0.48
N GLU A 43 8.09 6.03 -0.93
CA GLU A 43 7.86 7.17 -1.84
C GLU A 43 7.25 6.71 -3.17
N VAL A 44 7.67 5.55 -3.70
CA VAL A 44 7.11 4.97 -4.93
C VAL A 44 5.59 4.72 -4.81
N THR A 45 5.15 4.16 -3.68
CA THR A 45 3.72 3.89 -3.43
C THR A 45 2.94 5.18 -3.22
N THR A 46 3.49 6.11 -2.44
CA THR A 46 2.87 7.41 -2.18
C THR A 46 2.70 8.22 -3.47
N GLU A 47 3.70 8.23 -4.35
CA GLU A 47 3.63 8.92 -5.64
C GLU A 47 2.61 8.27 -6.60
N ALA A 48 2.54 6.93 -6.64
CA ALA A 48 1.52 6.23 -7.40
C ALA A 48 0.10 6.59 -6.92
N ILE A 49 -0.10 6.64 -5.61
CA ILE A 49 -1.36 7.04 -4.99
C ILE A 49 -1.71 8.49 -5.38
N ARG A 50 -0.78 9.45 -5.24
CA ARG A 50 -1.00 10.84 -5.66
C ARG A 50 -1.51 10.96 -7.10
N ARG A 51 -0.93 10.18 -8.02
CA ARG A 51 -1.35 10.17 -9.43
C ARG A 51 -2.76 9.61 -9.64
N MET A 52 -3.19 8.67 -8.80
CA MET A 52 -4.49 8.01 -8.92
C MET A 52 -5.65 8.81 -8.34
N ILE A 53 -5.47 9.40 -7.15
CA ILE A 53 -6.55 10.13 -6.44
C ILE A 53 -6.57 11.64 -6.74
N GLY A 54 -5.56 12.16 -7.45
CA GLY A 54 -5.50 13.56 -7.87
C GLY A 54 -5.08 14.53 -6.76
N SER A 55 -4.94 15.80 -7.12
CA SER A 55 -4.34 16.85 -6.27
C SER A 55 -5.26 17.41 -5.18
N ALA A 56 -6.50 16.92 -5.05
CA ALA A 56 -7.52 17.43 -4.14
C ALA A 56 -7.45 16.81 -2.72
N VAL A 57 -6.42 16.01 -2.44
CA VAL A 57 -6.30 15.19 -1.23
C VAL A 57 -5.24 15.77 -0.30
N ASP A 58 -5.54 15.85 0.99
CA ASP A 58 -4.56 16.31 1.97
C ASP A 58 -3.49 15.24 2.27
N GLU A 59 -2.38 15.67 2.86
CA GLU A 59 -1.23 14.79 3.15
C GLU A 59 -1.58 13.64 4.11
N LYS A 60 -2.52 13.86 5.04
CA LYS A 60 -2.93 12.83 6.01
C LYS A 60 -3.72 11.73 5.33
N GLN A 61 -4.59 12.10 4.39
CA GLN A 61 -5.34 11.17 3.57
C GLN A 61 -4.40 10.36 2.65
N ILE A 62 -3.43 11.01 2.01
CA ILE A 62 -2.40 10.32 1.20
C ILE A 62 -1.62 9.30 2.04
N LEU A 63 -1.23 9.67 3.27
CA LEU A 63 -0.58 8.75 4.19
C LEU A 63 -1.48 7.58 4.57
N ALA A 64 -2.74 7.85 4.91
CA ALA A 64 -3.72 6.81 5.26
C ALA A 64 -3.91 5.81 4.10
N PHE A 65 -4.05 6.30 2.87
CA PHE A 65 -4.14 5.46 1.68
C PHE A 65 -2.85 4.68 1.43
N SER A 66 -1.69 5.31 1.60
CA SER A 66 -0.38 4.64 1.46
C SER A 66 -0.25 3.48 2.44
N VAL A 67 -0.65 3.68 3.69
CA VAL A 67 -0.66 2.63 4.72
C VAL A 67 -1.66 1.54 4.37
N ALA A 68 -2.88 1.89 3.96
CA ALA A 68 -3.93 0.92 3.64
C ALA A 68 -3.54 0.02 2.45
N VAL A 69 -3.11 0.61 1.34
CA VAL A 69 -2.65 -0.12 0.16
C VAL A 69 -1.49 -1.04 0.50
N ARG A 70 -0.49 -0.54 1.25
CA ARG A 70 0.67 -1.33 1.64
C ARG A 70 0.30 -2.49 2.57
N SER A 71 -0.62 -2.25 3.51
CA SER A 71 -1.11 -3.28 4.43
C SER A 71 -1.84 -4.38 3.68
N PHE A 72 -2.64 -4.01 2.68
CA PHE A 72 -3.35 -4.95 1.83
C PHE A 72 -2.40 -5.86 1.04
N VAL A 73 -1.48 -5.28 0.25
CA VAL A 73 -0.55 -6.08 -0.57
C VAL A 73 0.43 -6.90 0.28
N HIS A 74 0.79 -6.38 1.46
CA HIS A 74 1.62 -7.12 2.42
C HIS A 74 0.86 -8.32 2.99
N GLY A 75 -0.38 -8.12 3.45
CA GLY A 75 -1.22 -9.21 3.95
C GLY A 75 -1.48 -10.28 2.89
N PHE A 76 -1.79 -9.87 1.65
CA PHE A 76 -1.95 -10.81 0.54
C PHE A 76 -0.68 -11.63 0.28
N ALA A 77 0.47 -10.96 0.24
CA ALA A 77 1.76 -11.65 0.05
C ALA A 77 2.03 -12.68 1.14
N VAL A 78 1.76 -12.36 2.41
CA VAL A 78 1.91 -13.31 3.53
C VAL A 78 0.95 -14.50 3.38
N LEU A 79 -0.32 -14.25 3.04
CA LEU A 79 -1.28 -15.34 2.80
C LEU A 79 -0.81 -16.29 1.69
N TRP A 80 -0.21 -15.76 0.62
CA TRP A 80 0.35 -16.60 -0.44
C TRP A 80 1.60 -17.36 0.04
N ILE A 81 2.58 -16.66 0.62
CA ILE A 81 3.84 -17.25 1.10
C ILE A 81 3.58 -18.39 2.10
N ASP A 82 2.62 -18.22 3.01
CA ASP A 82 2.30 -19.19 4.04
C ASP A 82 1.26 -20.23 3.59
N SER A 83 0.99 -20.32 2.27
CA SER A 83 0.10 -21.32 1.66
C SER A 83 -1.35 -21.27 2.15
N HIS A 84 -1.84 -20.09 2.55
CA HIS A 84 -3.24 -19.87 2.91
C HIS A 84 -4.15 -19.60 1.70
N LEU A 85 -3.59 -19.52 0.49
CA LEU A 85 -4.32 -19.39 -0.77
C LEU A 85 -4.20 -20.71 -1.54
N GLU A 86 -5.30 -21.45 -1.63
CA GLU A 86 -5.36 -22.75 -2.32
C GLU A 86 -5.82 -22.56 -3.77
N SER A 87 -4.90 -22.27 -4.68
CA SER A 87 -5.20 -22.14 -6.12
C SER A 87 -3.93 -22.25 -6.97
N SER A 88 -4.06 -22.16 -8.31
CA SER A 88 -2.89 -22.08 -9.19
C SER A 88 -2.18 -20.73 -9.05
N GLU A 89 -0.89 -20.66 -9.38
CA GLU A 89 -0.12 -19.39 -9.35
C GLU A 89 -0.79 -18.30 -10.21
N SER A 90 -1.24 -18.64 -11.43
CA SER A 90 -1.95 -17.69 -12.30
C SER A 90 -3.27 -17.20 -11.70
N ASP A 91 -4.00 -18.06 -10.99
CA ASP A 91 -5.26 -17.68 -10.34
C ASP A 91 -5.01 -16.75 -9.16
N ILE A 92 -3.94 -17.01 -8.38
CA ILE A 92 -3.55 -16.15 -7.25
C ILE A 92 -3.06 -14.79 -7.76
N GLU A 93 -2.33 -14.74 -8.87
CA GLU A 93 -1.93 -13.48 -9.51
C GLU A 93 -3.16 -12.65 -9.95
N ALA A 94 -4.12 -13.28 -10.62
CA ALA A 94 -5.37 -12.62 -11.03
C ALA A 94 -6.21 -12.16 -9.82
N LEU A 95 -6.20 -12.95 -8.74
CA LEU A 95 -6.84 -12.58 -7.47
C LEU A 95 -6.13 -11.38 -6.83
N ALA A 96 -4.80 -11.30 -6.88
CA ALA A 96 -4.03 -10.19 -6.36
C ALA A 96 -4.35 -8.88 -7.08
N GLU A 97 -4.49 -8.92 -8.42
CA GLU A 97 -4.93 -7.76 -9.21
C GLU A 97 -6.35 -7.34 -8.85
N SER A 98 -7.31 -8.28 -8.88
CA SER A 98 -8.72 -8.01 -8.59
C SER A 98 -8.92 -7.46 -7.18
N ALA A 99 -8.23 -8.02 -6.20
CA ALA A 99 -8.36 -7.61 -4.81
C ALA A 99 -7.64 -6.28 -4.53
N PHE A 100 -6.55 -5.99 -5.26
CA PHE A 100 -5.94 -4.65 -5.26
C PHE A 100 -6.90 -3.60 -5.83
N GLU A 101 -7.52 -3.86 -6.99
CA GLU A 101 -8.53 -2.98 -7.58
C GLU A 101 -9.71 -2.74 -6.63
N PHE A 102 -10.25 -3.81 -6.03
CA PHE A 102 -11.30 -3.70 -5.01
C PHE A 102 -10.87 -2.81 -3.84
N SER A 103 -9.65 -2.99 -3.33
CA SER A 103 -9.13 -2.18 -2.22
C SER A 103 -9.03 -0.69 -2.59
N MET A 104 -8.72 -0.39 -3.86
CA MET A 104 -8.69 0.98 -4.37
C MET A 104 -10.08 1.60 -4.48
N HIS A 105 -11.12 0.81 -4.78
CA HIS A 105 -12.52 1.27 -4.83
C HIS A 105 -13.17 1.39 -3.44
N ALA A 106 -12.67 0.65 -2.45
CA ALA A 106 -13.15 0.74 -1.07
C ALA A 106 -12.71 2.05 -0.37
N PHE A 107 -11.79 2.80 -0.97
CA PHE A 107 -11.48 4.15 -0.49
C PHE A 107 -12.69 5.06 -0.71
N PRO A 108 -13.06 5.86 0.31
CA PRO A 108 -14.30 6.62 0.29
C PRO A 108 -14.37 7.47 -0.97
N ASP A 109 -15.53 7.41 -1.62
CA ASP A 109 -15.91 8.20 -2.78
C ASP A 109 -15.44 9.65 -2.59
N MET A 110 -14.37 10.03 -3.30
CA MET A 110 -13.64 11.27 -3.06
C MET A 110 -14.54 12.50 -3.30
N ASP A 111 -15.60 12.33 -4.09
CA ASP A 111 -16.69 13.28 -4.28
C ASP A 111 -17.42 13.63 -2.97
N ARG A 112 -17.57 12.67 -2.05
CA ARG A 112 -18.21 12.90 -0.75
C ARG A 112 -17.31 13.72 0.19
N LEU A 113 -16.00 13.53 0.10
CA LEU A 113 -15.02 14.29 0.89
C LEU A 113 -14.85 15.73 0.36
N GLN A 114 -14.82 15.90 -0.97
CA GLN A 114 -14.79 17.22 -1.62
C GLN A 114 -16.05 18.05 -1.32
N ARG A 115 -17.25 17.44 -1.40
CA ARG A 115 -18.52 18.10 -1.04
C ARG A 115 -18.55 18.57 0.42
N LYS A 116 -17.94 17.82 1.33
CA LYS A 116 -17.88 18.17 2.76
C LYS A 116 -16.91 19.34 3.00
N ALA A 117 -15.76 19.36 2.34
CA ALA A 117 -14.78 20.45 2.44
C ALA A 117 -15.32 21.78 1.86
N ALA A 118 -16.03 21.74 0.73
CA ALA A 118 -16.65 22.92 0.11
C ALA A 118 -17.81 23.54 0.93
N SER A 119 -18.38 22.77 1.86
CA SER A 119 -19.53 23.19 2.68
C SER A 119 -19.17 23.85 4.02
N SER A 120 -17.87 23.92 4.37
CA SER A 120 -17.44 24.53 5.64
C SER A 120 -17.43 26.06 5.52
N PRO A 121 -18.20 26.81 6.34
CA PRO A 121 -18.24 28.25 6.23
C PRO A 121 -16.88 28.85 6.60
N LYS A 122 -16.36 29.76 5.76
CA LYS A 122 -15.23 30.63 6.14
C LYS A 122 -15.63 31.37 7.41
N ARG A 123 -14.91 31.17 8.50
CA ARG A 123 -15.05 32.02 9.69
C ARG A 123 -14.73 33.45 9.22
N ALA A 124 -15.70 34.34 9.36
CA ALA A 124 -15.51 35.76 9.19
C ALA A 124 -14.76 36.28 10.43
N ASP A 125 -13.63 36.93 10.19
CA ASP A 125 -12.90 37.71 11.18
C ASP A 125 -13.66 38.99 11.56
#